data_AF-A0AAU4NWT8-F1
#
_entry.id   AF-A0AAU4NWT8-F1
#
_cell.length_a   1.000
_cell.length_b   1.000
_cell.length_c   1.000
_cell.angle_alpha   90.00
_cell.angle_beta   90.00
_cell.angle_gamma   90.00
#
_symmetry.space_group_name_H-M   'P 1'
#
loop_
_entity.id
_entity.type
_entity.pdbx_description
1 polymer ?
#
loop_
_entity_poly.entity_id
_entity_poly.type
_entity_poly.pdbx_seq_one_letter_code
_entity_poly.pdbx_strand_id
1 'polypeptide(L)'
;MTSLPRRFCPPVLVACVALASSVLLVPAPASAETAAGTVLSSTALDPSLAPAGAAESYVVRYSTLRTAEQAGESTGTVFVPTGDAPADGWPVVSYAHGTTGVADSCAPSATGTAQYERPAIEAWLAAGHAVVATDYAGMGTPGVHAYLDGPAAGANAIDIVRAAHTMLGDRLSPEWITTGLSQGGNTSFFTAAAASTRAPDLDFRGAVSVAGPTGLDTVLPLVGPVLPPVVPSGFLGYVFYTLAGLADQRPELDVRQYLTPKGVEYLDAATTLCGTEFRDYRSAHPAQFGELLTRPLTPLAPVLEQMQAVPVSGYDRPLLVTQSLSDQTVPAPLTFVHTARMTAAGTDFQLVTFPTPDHIGTLMASMPASLDFAARVLS
;
A
#
# COMPACT_ATOMS: atom_id res chain seq x y z
N MET A 1 -4.49 -107.26 -19.49
CA MET A 1 -3.54 -106.47 -20.29
C MET A 1 -3.83 -105.00 -20.05
N THR A 2 -2.85 -104.34 -19.46
CA THR A 2 -2.84 -103.01 -18.86
C THR A 2 -2.69 -101.90 -19.91
N SER A 3 -3.71 -101.05 -20.06
CA SER A 3 -3.57 -99.58 -20.14
C SER A 3 -4.98 -98.97 -20.10
N LEU A 4 -5.29 -98.23 -19.03
CA LEU A 4 -6.62 -97.63 -18.78
C LEU A 4 -6.58 -96.12 -19.07
N PRO A 5 -7.73 -95.53 -19.45
CA PRO A 5 -7.80 -94.33 -20.28
C PRO A 5 -7.79 -93.02 -19.48
N ARG A 6 -7.30 -91.97 -20.15
CA ARG A 6 -7.25 -90.58 -19.68
C ARG A 6 -8.65 -90.05 -19.39
N ARG A 7 -8.91 -89.67 -18.14
CA ARG A 7 -10.09 -88.90 -17.72
C ARG A 7 -9.70 -87.43 -17.58
N PHE A 8 -10.44 -86.57 -18.28
CA PHE A 8 -10.42 -85.12 -18.14
C PHE A 8 -10.95 -84.69 -16.77
N CYS A 9 -10.28 -83.76 -16.10
CA CYS A 9 -10.78 -83.05 -14.92
C CYS A 9 -10.44 -81.55 -15.08
N PRO A 10 -11.40 -80.61 -14.89
CA PRO A 10 -11.20 -79.19 -15.16
C PRO A 10 -10.44 -78.47 -14.03
N PRO A 11 -9.79 -77.32 -14.30
CA PRO A 11 -9.00 -76.60 -13.31
C PRO A 11 -9.90 -75.77 -12.37
N VAL A 12 -9.61 -75.86 -11.07
CA VAL A 12 -10.22 -75.07 -9.99
C VAL A 12 -9.50 -73.73 -9.89
N LEU A 13 -10.25 -72.63 -9.95
CA LEU A 13 -9.77 -71.27 -9.70
C LEU A 13 -9.55 -71.04 -8.19
N VAL A 14 -8.37 -70.59 -7.79
CA VAL A 14 -8.06 -70.13 -6.43
C VAL A 14 -8.14 -68.61 -6.41
N ALA A 15 -9.01 -68.04 -5.58
CA ALA A 15 -9.15 -66.60 -5.38
C ALA A 15 -8.19 -66.13 -4.28
N CYS A 16 -7.23 -65.26 -4.64
CA CYS A 16 -6.39 -64.54 -3.69
C CYS A 16 -7.12 -63.27 -3.20
N VAL A 17 -7.36 -63.19 -1.89
CA VAL A 17 -7.87 -61.97 -1.22
C VAL A 17 -6.67 -61.11 -0.84
N ALA A 18 -6.55 -59.93 -1.44
CA ALA A 18 -5.54 -58.93 -1.07
C ALA A 18 -6.10 -58.02 0.04
N LEU A 19 -5.42 -58.01 1.19
CA LEU A 19 -5.68 -57.07 2.29
C LEU A 19 -5.01 -55.72 1.95
N ALA A 20 -5.81 -54.69 1.70
CA ALA A 20 -5.33 -53.33 1.52
C ALA A 20 -5.17 -52.63 2.88
N SER A 21 -3.93 -52.29 3.23
CA SER A 21 -3.63 -51.45 4.41
C SER A 21 -3.99 -50.00 4.09
N SER A 22 -5.07 -49.50 4.69
CA SER A 22 -5.47 -48.10 4.64
C SER A 22 -4.51 -47.24 5.48
N VAL A 23 -3.59 -46.55 4.83
CA VAL A 23 -2.80 -45.47 5.42
C VAL A 23 -3.72 -44.26 5.58
N LEU A 24 -4.08 -43.93 6.82
CA LEU A 24 -4.73 -42.66 7.14
C LEU A 24 -3.73 -41.54 6.84
N LEU A 25 -3.96 -40.79 5.76
CA LEU A 25 -3.29 -39.51 5.56
C LEU A 25 -3.79 -38.55 6.66
N VAL A 26 -2.93 -38.29 7.64
CA VAL A 26 -3.11 -37.15 8.54
C VAL A 26 -2.93 -35.90 7.67
N PRO A 27 -3.92 -35.01 7.54
CA PRO A 27 -3.73 -33.75 6.86
C PRO A 27 -2.61 -33.00 7.59
N ALA A 28 -1.62 -32.51 6.85
CA ALA A 28 -0.63 -31.59 7.40
C ALA A 28 -1.38 -30.44 8.08
N PRO A 29 -0.95 -29.96 9.26
CA PRO A 29 -1.56 -28.79 9.87
C PRO A 29 -1.50 -27.67 8.83
N ALA A 30 -2.66 -27.07 8.52
CA ALA A 30 -2.68 -25.82 7.80
C ALA A 30 -1.72 -24.88 8.53
N SER A 31 -0.68 -24.41 7.85
CA SER A 31 0.25 -23.45 8.42
C SER A 31 -0.60 -22.30 8.95
N ALA A 32 -0.59 -22.07 10.27
CA ALA A 32 -1.37 -21.00 10.87
C ALA A 32 -1.04 -19.72 10.11
N GLU A 33 -2.04 -19.10 9.50
CA GLU A 33 -1.86 -17.86 8.78
C GLU A 33 -1.31 -16.82 9.77
N THR A 34 -0.14 -16.26 9.48
CA THR A 34 0.52 -15.32 10.38
C THR A 34 -0.42 -14.13 10.60
N ALA A 35 -0.81 -13.89 11.85
CA ALA A 35 -1.73 -12.80 12.17
C ALA A 35 -1.18 -11.46 11.64
N ALA A 36 -2.06 -10.61 11.10
CA ALA A 36 -1.67 -9.30 10.57
C ALA A 36 -0.97 -8.44 11.66
N GLY A 37 0.10 -7.74 11.29
CA GLY A 37 0.92 -6.95 12.20
C GLY A 37 1.92 -7.75 13.04
N THR A 38 2.09 -9.06 12.78
CA THR A 38 3.12 -9.86 13.47
C THR A 38 4.50 -9.41 13.04
N VAL A 39 5.36 -9.10 14.01
CA VAL A 39 6.77 -8.77 13.78
C VAL A 39 7.52 -10.02 13.33
N LEU A 40 8.09 -9.97 12.13
CA LEU A 40 8.89 -11.04 11.54
C LEU A 40 10.39 -10.85 11.82
N SER A 41 10.83 -9.60 11.85
CA SER A 41 12.18 -9.21 12.27
C SER A 41 12.23 -7.71 12.56
N SER A 42 13.13 -7.29 13.46
CA SER A 42 13.40 -5.89 13.72
C SER A 42 14.88 -5.64 13.99
N THR A 43 15.42 -4.55 13.48
CA THR A 43 16.80 -4.11 13.72
C THR A 43 16.85 -2.61 13.96
N ALA A 44 17.93 -2.10 14.55
CA ALA A 44 18.16 -0.65 14.56
C ALA A 44 18.31 -0.13 13.11
N LEU A 45 17.77 1.05 12.85
CA LEU A 45 17.97 1.77 11.59
C LEU A 45 19.38 2.37 11.55
N ASP A 46 19.97 2.48 10.36
CA ASP A 46 21.19 3.26 10.17
C ASP A 46 20.97 4.71 10.65
N PRO A 47 21.78 5.23 11.59
CA PRO A 47 21.59 6.59 12.11
C PRO A 47 21.63 7.70 11.05
N SER A 48 22.28 7.47 9.89
CA SER A 48 22.28 8.44 8.77
C SER A 48 20.91 8.59 8.09
N LEU A 49 20.05 7.57 8.22
CA LEU A 49 18.70 7.56 7.68
C LEU A 49 17.65 8.09 8.67
N ALA A 50 18.00 8.20 9.95
CA ALA A 50 17.09 8.67 10.99
C ALA A 50 16.74 10.16 10.82
N PRO A 51 15.46 10.56 10.97
CA PRO A 51 15.05 11.95 11.01
C PRO A 51 15.53 12.63 12.31
N ALA A 52 15.68 13.95 12.29
CA ALA A 52 15.95 14.69 13.52
C ALA A 52 14.80 14.52 14.53
N GLY A 53 15.14 14.48 15.82
CA GLY A 53 14.16 14.32 16.90
C GLY A 53 13.77 12.86 17.20
N ALA A 54 14.26 11.87 16.46
CA ALA A 54 14.15 10.47 16.83
C ALA A 54 15.26 10.08 17.83
N ALA A 55 14.88 9.63 19.03
CA ALA A 55 15.80 9.07 20.02
C ALA A 55 16.19 7.63 19.69
N GLU A 56 15.22 6.86 19.20
CA GLU A 56 15.42 5.49 18.73
C GLU A 56 14.78 5.33 17.36
N SER A 57 15.40 4.54 16.49
CA SER A 57 14.93 4.29 15.14
C SER A 57 15.14 2.82 14.78
N TYR A 58 14.10 2.19 14.26
CA TYR A 58 14.09 0.78 13.92
C TYR A 58 13.65 0.57 12.47
N VAL A 59 14.17 -0.48 11.84
CA VAL A 59 13.55 -1.12 10.68
C VAL A 59 12.80 -2.33 11.19
N VAL A 60 11.55 -2.49 10.74
CA VAL A 60 10.70 -3.64 11.07
C VAL A 60 10.21 -4.30 9.79
N ARG A 61 10.23 -5.63 9.76
CA ARG A 61 9.51 -6.45 8.78
C ARG A 61 8.34 -7.11 9.49
N TYR A 62 7.15 -7.03 8.92
CA TYR A 62 5.92 -7.48 9.57
C TYR A 62 4.93 -8.08 8.55
N SER A 63 4.06 -8.97 9.02
CA SER A 63 3.01 -9.58 8.19
C SER A 63 1.85 -8.60 7.93
N THR A 64 1.31 -8.60 6.71
CA THR A 64 0.23 -7.71 6.28
C THR A 64 -0.43 -8.22 5.00
N LEU A 65 -1.07 -7.35 4.21
CA LEU A 65 -1.59 -7.66 2.89
C LEU A 65 -0.61 -7.27 1.78
N ARG A 66 -0.46 -8.17 0.81
CA ARG A 66 0.24 -7.91 -0.46
C ARG A 66 -0.67 -7.26 -1.50
N THR A 67 -1.92 -7.72 -1.53
CA THR A 67 -3.06 -7.16 -2.27
C THR A 67 -4.31 -7.30 -1.40
N ALA A 68 -5.44 -6.71 -1.79
CA ALA A 68 -6.70 -6.79 -1.03
C ALA A 68 -7.09 -8.24 -0.61
N GLU A 69 -6.74 -9.25 -1.40
CA GLU A 69 -7.11 -10.65 -1.20
C GLU A 69 -5.94 -11.57 -0.79
N GLN A 70 -4.71 -11.07 -0.77
CA GLN A 70 -3.51 -11.90 -0.57
C GLN A 70 -2.68 -11.40 0.62
N ALA A 71 -2.40 -12.28 1.57
CA ALA A 71 -1.45 -12.03 2.64
C ALA A 71 -0.01 -11.86 2.11
N GLY A 72 0.79 -11.07 2.80
CA GLY A 72 2.19 -10.83 2.49
C GLY A 72 2.95 -10.25 3.66
N GLU A 73 4.07 -9.62 3.36
CA GLU A 73 4.89 -8.90 4.33
C GLU A 73 5.25 -7.53 3.76
N SER A 74 5.51 -6.58 4.67
CA SER A 74 6.07 -5.28 4.34
C SER A 74 7.22 -5.00 5.29
N THR A 75 8.16 -4.17 4.85
CA THR A 75 9.10 -3.49 5.74
C THR A 75 8.58 -2.10 6.08
N GLY A 76 9.22 -1.45 7.04
CA GLY A 76 8.95 -0.08 7.44
C GLY A 76 9.88 0.39 8.54
N THR A 77 9.68 1.61 8.99
CA THR A 77 10.47 2.25 10.04
C THR A 77 9.60 2.64 11.23
N VAL A 78 10.21 2.60 12.42
CA VAL A 78 9.59 3.07 13.68
C VAL A 78 10.54 4.09 14.29
N PHE A 79 10.04 5.30 14.52
CA PHE A 79 10.77 6.42 15.12
C PHE A 79 10.14 6.78 16.46
N VAL A 80 10.92 6.64 17.53
CA VAL A 80 10.51 7.06 18.88
C VAL A 80 11.07 8.46 19.14
N PRO A 81 10.25 9.44 19.54
CA PRO A 81 10.71 10.81 19.71
C PRO A 81 11.63 10.94 20.93
N THR A 82 12.47 11.97 20.91
CA THR A 82 13.23 12.42 22.08
C THR A 82 12.31 13.02 23.15
N GLY A 83 12.68 12.87 24.42
CA GLY A 83 11.95 13.41 25.57
C GLY A 83 11.31 12.32 26.41
N ASP A 84 10.44 12.74 27.33
CA ASP A 84 9.71 11.83 28.20
C ASP A 84 8.32 11.56 27.60
N ALA A 85 7.96 10.28 27.50
CA ALA A 85 6.64 9.88 27.03
C ALA A 85 5.54 10.36 27.99
N PRO A 86 4.33 10.69 27.49
CA PRO A 86 3.13 10.79 28.31
C PRO A 86 2.89 9.53 29.15
N ALA A 87 2.02 9.64 30.17
CA ALA A 87 1.77 8.54 31.10
C ALA A 87 1.17 7.28 30.44
N ASP A 88 0.47 7.46 29.32
CA ASP A 88 -0.12 6.41 28.49
C ASP A 88 0.78 6.00 27.31
N GLY A 89 1.99 6.55 27.19
CA GLY A 89 2.92 6.33 26.09
C GLY A 89 2.82 7.39 25.00
N TRP A 90 3.69 7.30 23.99
CA TRP A 90 3.66 8.23 22.85
C TRP A 90 2.46 7.93 21.93
N PRO A 91 1.57 8.91 21.64
CA PRO A 91 0.56 8.74 20.60
C PRO A 91 1.22 8.49 19.25
N VAL A 92 0.60 7.65 18.42
CA VAL A 92 1.22 7.13 17.20
C VAL A 92 0.69 7.83 15.95
N VAL A 93 1.60 8.24 15.06
CA VAL A 93 1.30 8.67 13.70
C VAL A 93 1.76 7.58 12.73
N SER A 94 0.81 6.93 12.07
CA SER A 94 1.09 6.08 10.92
C SER A 94 1.30 6.93 9.68
N TYR A 95 2.56 7.10 9.29
CA TYR A 95 2.97 7.91 8.16
C TYR A 95 3.05 7.07 6.88
N ALA A 96 2.14 7.32 5.95
CA ALA A 96 2.12 6.71 4.63
C ALA A 96 2.91 7.60 3.66
N HIS A 97 4.01 7.10 3.10
CA HIS A 97 4.83 7.92 2.19
C HIS A 97 4.18 8.10 0.83
N GLY A 98 4.55 9.19 0.15
CA GLY A 98 4.23 9.45 -1.26
C GLY A 98 4.96 8.51 -2.23
N THR A 99 4.84 8.74 -3.53
CA THR A 99 5.43 7.80 -4.51
C THR A 99 6.96 7.82 -4.50
N THR A 100 7.57 6.71 -4.07
CA THR A 100 9.02 6.48 -4.14
C THR A 100 9.44 5.54 -5.26
N GLY A 101 8.52 4.72 -5.76
CA GLY A 101 8.75 3.70 -6.78
C GLY A 101 7.91 2.46 -6.49
N VAL A 102 8.26 1.33 -7.08
CA VAL A 102 7.61 0.03 -6.81
C VAL A 102 8.58 -1.13 -6.57
N ALA A 103 9.89 -0.85 -6.66
CA ALA A 103 10.95 -1.84 -6.51
C ALA A 103 11.52 -1.85 -5.09
N ASP A 104 12.18 -2.94 -4.71
CA ASP A 104 12.83 -3.07 -3.39
C ASP A 104 13.82 -1.95 -3.08
N SER A 105 14.57 -1.48 -4.08
CA SER A 105 15.51 -0.36 -3.94
C SER A 105 14.85 0.98 -3.66
N CYS A 106 13.51 1.06 -3.74
CA CYS A 106 12.74 2.29 -3.49
C CYS A 106 12.11 2.34 -2.11
N ALA A 107 12.30 1.30 -1.28
CA ALA A 107 11.76 1.23 0.07
C ALA A 107 12.40 2.31 0.98
N PRO A 108 11.60 3.19 1.63
CA PRO A 108 12.12 4.18 2.56
C PRO A 108 12.89 3.60 3.76
N SER A 109 12.57 2.39 4.22
CA SER A 109 13.35 1.76 5.29
C SER A 109 14.78 1.41 4.90
N ALA A 110 15.06 1.26 3.60
CA ALA A 110 16.39 0.98 3.08
C ALA A 110 17.14 2.24 2.61
N THR A 111 16.40 3.25 2.13
CA THR A 111 16.97 4.45 1.49
C THR A 111 16.82 5.72 2.31
N GLY A 112 16.03 5.67 3.38
CA GLY A 112 15.59 6.83 4.16
C GLY A 112 14.34 7.49 3.58
N THR A 113 13.61 8.21 4.43
CA THR A 113 12.47 9.04 4.01
C THR A 113 12.90 10.05 2.94
N ALA A 114 12.07 10.25 1.93
CA ALA A 114 12.29 11.25 0.89
C ALA A 114 12.59 12.63 1.51
N GLN A 115 13.56 13.35 0.94
CA GLN A 115 14.05 14.62 1.51
C GLN A 115 12.94 15.65 1.73
N TYR A 116 11.91 15.66 0.88
CA TYR A 116 10.78 16.58 0.99
C TYR A 116 9.72 16.14 2.01
N GLU A 117 9.68 14.86 2.39
CA GLU A 117 8.77 14.32 3.42
C GLU A 117 9.42 14.30 4.82
N ARG A 118 10.75 14.20 4.88
CA ARG A 118 11.50 14.15 6.15
C ARG A 118 11.13 15.30 7.12
N PRO A 119 11.01 16.58 6.70
CA PRO A 119 10.61 17.65 7.61
C PRO A 119 9.23 17.48 8.24
N ALA A 120 8.30 16.78 7.57
CA ALA A 120 6.99 16.49 8.16
C ALA A 120 7.09 15.42 9.25
N ILE A 121 7.89 14.37 9.03
CA ILE A 121 8.17 13.36 10.06
C ILE A 121 8.86 14.00 11.27
N GLU A 122 9.85 14.87 11.05
CA GLU A 122 10.53 15.62 12.11
C GLU A 122 9.57 16.51 12.89
N ALA A 123 8.58 17.13 12.22
CA ALA A 123 7.55 17.93 12.88
C ALA A 123 6.61 17.07 13.74
N TRP A 124 6.25 15.86 13.31
CA TRP A 124 5.47 14.92 14.13
C TRP A 124 6.25 14.46 15.37
N LEU A 125 7.54 14.13 15.21
CA LEU A 125 8.42 13.77 16.33
C LEU A 125 8.58 14.93 17.31
N ALA A 126 8.80 16.15 16.81
CA ALA A 126 8.92 17.35 17.64
C ALA A 126 7.62 17.69 18.39
N ALA A 127 6.47 17.29 17.87
CA ALA A 127 5.17 17.40 18.54
C ALA A 127 4.90 16.27 19.56
N GLY A 128 5.86 15.36 19.77
CA GLY A 128 5.73 14.29 20.76
C GLY A 128 4.89 13.11 20.26
N HIS A 129 4.98 12.78 18.97
CA HIS A 129 4.36 11.58 18.42
C HIS A 129 5.43 10.56 18.02
N ALA A 130 5.18 9.29 18.33
CA ALA A 130 5.91 8.20 17.68
C ALA A 130 5.45 8.09 16.23
N VAL A 131 6.40 7.96 15.29
CA VAL A 131 6.07 7.85 13.87
C VAL A 131 6.39 6.45 13.39
N VAL A 132 5.41 5.77 12.83
CA VAL A 132 5.57 4.47 12.18
C VAL A 132 5.31 4.63 10.69
N ALA A 133 6.26 4.27 9.83
CA ALA A 133 6.16 4.51 8.40
C ALA A 133 6.37 3.22 7.62
N THR A 134 5.33 2.75 6.93
CA THR A 134 5.40 1.52 6.14
C THR A 134 6.03 1.78 4.78
N ASP A 135 6.76 0.80 4.24
CA ASP A 135 7.25 0.85 2.85
C ASP A 135 6.22 0.36 1.82
N TYR A 136 5.08 -0.18 2.27
CA TYR A 136 4.14 -1.01 1.50
C TYR A 136 4.69 -2.37 1.04
N ALA A 137 3.81 -3.38 1.02
CA ALA A 137 4.18 -4.72 0.57
C ALA A 137 4.61 -4.73 -0.91
N GLY A 138 5.63 -5.52 -1.23
CA GLY A 138 6.30 -5.53 -2.54
C GLY A 138 7.34 -4.42 -2.73
N MET A 139 7.62 -3.61 -1.70
CA MET A 139 8.80 -2.77 -1.60
C MET A 139 9.61 -3.21 -0.37
N GLY A 140 10.85 -3.68 -0.59
CA GLY A 140 11.71 -4.25 0.44
C GLY A 140 11.34 -5.70 0.80
N THR A 141 10.44 -6.30 0.02
CA THR A 141 9.83 -7.61 0.25
C THR A 141 9.46 -8.26 -1.10
N PRO A 142 9.31 -9.58 -1.20
CA PRO A 142 9.13 -10.25 -2.49
C PRO A 142 7.98 -9.67 -3.36
N GLY A 143 8.28 -9.39 -4.63
CA GLY A 143 7.33 -8.92 -5.65
C GLY A 143 7.53 -7.46 -6.03
N VAL A 144 6.52 -6.84 -6.62
CA VAL A 144 6.50 -5.43 -7.07
C VAL A 144 5.34 -4.69 -6.45
N HIS A 145 5.58 -3.68 -5.62
CA HIS A 145 4.52 -2.99 -4.89
C HIS A 145 3.26 -2.71 -5.73
N ALA A 146 2.10 -3.11 -5.18
CA ALA A 146 0.81 -2.93 -5.81
C ALA A 146 0.42 -1.44 -5.74
N TYR A 147 1.01 -0.65 -6.63
CA TYR A 147 0.91 0.80 -6.61
C TYR A 147 -0.53 1.28 -6.73
N LEU A 148 -0.97 2.02 -5.71
CA LEU A 148 -2.35 2.49 -5.52
C LEU A 148 -3.38 1.35 -5.39
N ASP A 149 -2.98 0.16 -4.92
CA ASP A 149 -3.91 -0.78 -4.27
C ASP A 149 -4.23 -0.25 -2.88
N GLY A 150 -5.27 0.56 -2.81
CA GLY A 150 -5.73 1.25 -1.60
C GLY A 150 -6.01 0.30 -0.43
N PRO A 151 -6.81 -0.77 -0.61
CA PRO A 151 -7.04 -1.74 0.45
C PRO A 151 -5.75 -2.36 1.01
N ALA A 152 -4.80 -2.74 0.15
CA ALA A 152 -3.53 -3.30 0.59
C ALA A 152 -2.65 -2.25 1.30
N ALA A 153 -2.50 -1.06 0.72
CA ALA A 153 -1.69 0.01 1.30
C ALA A 153 -2.26 0.47 2.66
N GLY A 154 -3.59 0.58 2.77
CA GLY A 154 -4.27 0.91 4.02
C GLY A 154 -4.05 -0.15 5.09
N ALA A 155 -4.12 -1.43 4.72
CA ALA A 155 -3.78 -2.54 5.61
C ALA A 155 -2.32 -2.47 6.10
N ASN A 156 -1.36 -2.15 5.23
CA ASN A 156 0.05 -2.01 5.60
C ASN A 156 0.23 -0.87 6.62
N ALA A 157 -0.39 0.29 6.37
CA ALA A 157 -0.34 1.43 7.27
C ALA A 157 -1.01 1.16 8.64
N ILE A 158 -1.99 0.27 8.73
CA ILE A 158 -2.59 -0.17 10.00
C ILE A 158 -1.67 -1.17 10.72
N ASP A 159 -1.20 -2.18 9.99
CA ASP A 159 -0.49 -3.32 10.58
C ASP A 159 0.89 -2.94 11.11
N ILE A 160 1.55 -1.92 10.55
CA ILE A 160 2.80 -1.41 11.11
C ILE A 160 2.61 -0.79 12.50
N VAL A 161 1.43 -0.22 12.80
CA VAL A 161 1.09 0.28 14.14
C VAL A 161 1.04 -0.87 15.13
N ARG A 162 0.39 -1.98 14.74
CA ARG A 162 0.33 -3.21 15.55
C ARG A 162 1.72 -3.82 15.77
N ALA A 163 2.55 -3.84 14.73
CA ALA A 163 3.94 -4.30 14.81
C ALA A 163 4.74 -3.44 15.80
N ALA A 164 4.59 -2.11 15.74
CA ALA A 164 5.25 -1.19 16.65
C ALA A 164 4.81 -1.37 18.11
N HIS A 165 3.51 -1.58 18.37
CA HIS A 165 3.02 -1.91 19.73
C HIS A 165 3.58 -3.24 20.24
N THR A 166 3.76 -4.23 19.36
CA THR A 166 4.42 -5.49 19.73
C THR A 166 5.88 -5.28 20.12
N MET A 167 6.57 -4.36 19.44
CA MET A 167 7.99 -4.05 19.70
C MET A 167 8.21 -3.19 20.95
N LEU A 168 7.33 -2.20 21.16
CA LEU A 168 7.55 -1.11 22.12
C LEU A 168 6.61 -1.14 23.33
N GLY A 169 5.56 -1.95 23.30
CA GLY A 169 4.66 -2.17 24.42
C GLY A 169 3.97 -0.89 24.91
N ASP A 170 4.06 -0.66 26.22
CA ASP A 170 3.48 0.47 26.95
C ASP A 170 4.19 1.81 26.68
N ARG A 171 5.28 1.81 25.91
CA ARG A 171 5.92 3.05 25.44
C ARG A 171 5.09 3.78 24.38
N LEU A 172 4.13 3.10 23.75
CA LEU A 172 3.21 3.68 22.78
C LEU A 172 1.80 3.72 23.34
N SER A 173 1.14 4.87 23.19
CA SER A 173 -0.29 4.99 23.48
C SER A 173 -1.10 4.21 22.45
N PRO A 174 -2.21 3.56 22.84
CA PRO A 174 -3.10 2.91 21.87
C PRO A 174 -3.76 3.91 20.92
N GLU A 175 -3.72 5.21 21.23
CA GLU A 175 -4.27 6.27 20.39
C GLU A 175 -3.38 6.55 19.19
N TRP A 176 -3.98 6.52 17.99
CA TRP A 176 -3.22 6.75 16.77
C TRP A 176 -4.03 7.41 15.64
N ILE A 177 -3.31 8.10 14.77
CA ILE A 177 -3.85 8.65 13.50
C ILE A 177 -3.01 8.17 12.32
N THR A 178 -3.51 8.38 11.10
CA THR A 178 -2.73 8.20 9.87
C THR A 178 -2.60 9.51 9.10
N THR A 179 -1.48 9.67 8.39
CA THR A 179 -1.30 10.78 7.45
C THR A 179 -0.31 10.43 6.35
N GLY A 180 -0.39 11.13 5.22
CA GLY A 180 0.55 10.94 4.12
C GLY A 180 0.31 11.93 2.98
N LEU A 181 1.34 12.14 2.16
CA LEU A 181 1.30 12.97 0.95
C LEU A 181 1.03 12.11 -0.30
N SER A 182 0.25 12.62 -1.26
CA SER A 182 0.10 12.02 -2.59
C SER A 182 -0.43 10.59 -2.48
N GLN A 183 0.29 9.57 -2.96
CA GLN A 183 -0.03 8.16 -2.68
C GLN A 183 -0.32 7.91 -1.19
N GLY A 184 0.47 8.46 -0.28
CA GLY A 184 0.23 8.35 1.15
C GLY A 184 -1.08 9.00 1.60
N GLY A 185 -1.49 10.09 0.96
CA GLY A 185 -2.80 10.73 1.21
C GLY A 185 -3.96 9.88 0.70
N ASN A 186 -3.77 9.18 -0.42
CA ASN A 186 -4.72 8.15 -0.88
C ASN A 186 -4.80 7.00 0.13
N THR A 187 -3.65 6.46 0.55
CA THR A 187 -3.55 5.43 1.60
C THR A 187 -4.28 5.86 2.87
N SER A 188 -4.16 7.11 3.33
CA SER A 188 -4.85 7.60 4.52
C SER A 188 -6.38 7.48 4.43
N PHE A 189 -7.00 7.61 3.26
CA PHE A 189 -8.44 7.34 3.10
C PHE A 189 -8.75 5.85 3.29
N PHE A 190 -7.95 4.94 2.73
CA PHE A 190 -8.19 3.51 2.87
C PHE A 190 -7.90 3.01 4.29
N THR A 191 -6.84 3.51 4.91
CA THR A 191 -6.54 3.29 6.32
C THR A 191 -7.73 3.72 7.19
N ALA A 192 -8.26 4.92 6.99
CA ALA A 192 -9.35 5.44 7.80
C ALA A 192 -10.65 4.63 7.66
N ALA A 193 -10.92 4.07 6.48
CA ALA A 193 -12.09 3.23 6.25
C ALA A 193 -11.97 1.82 6.87
N ALA A 194 -10.74 1.34 7.11
CA ALA A 194 -10.49 -0.03 7.55
C ALA A 194 -9.98 -0.14 9.00
N ALA A 195 -9.41 0.92 9.56
CA ALA A 195 -8.65 0.92 10.81
C ALA A 195 -9.38 0.25 11.98
N SER A 196 -10.57 0.73 12.33
CA SER A 196 -11.36 0.22 13.47
C SER A 196 -11.79 -1.23 13.34
N THR A 197 -11.90 -1.75 12.11
CA THR A 197 -12.24 -3.16 11.87
C THR A 197 -11.00 -4.05 11.85
N ARG A 198 -9.89 -3.56 11.29
CA ARG A 198 -8.65 -4.33 11.12
C ARG A 198 -7.80 -4.40 12.40
N ALA A 199 -7.81 -3.35 13.20
CA ALA A 199 -7.09 -3.25 14.47
C ALA A 199 -8.03 -2.77 15.59
N PRO A 200 -9.09 -3.53 15.93
CA PRO A 200 -10.05 -3.15 16.97
C PRO A 200 -9.43 -3.12 18.39
N ASP A 201 -8.23 -3.67 18.53
CA ASP A 201 -7.38 -3.64 19.72
C ASP A 201 -6.62 -2.32 19.91
N LEU A 202 -6.62 -1.44 18.89
CA LEU A 202 -6.01 -0.11 18.92
C LEU A 202 -7.08 0.97 18.81
N ASP A 203 -6.78 2.16 19.33
CA ASP A 203 -7.71 3.27 19.34
C ASP A 203 -7.43 4.23 18.19
N PHE A 204 -7.97 3.92 17.01
CA PHE A 204 -7.87 4.79 15.85
C PHE A 204 -8.69 6.07 16.08
N ARG A 205 -8.04 7.23 15.92
CA ARG A 205 -8.63 8.55 16.22
C ARG A 205 -8.87 9.44 15.01
N GLY A 206 -8.35 9.10 13.84
CA GLY A 206 -8.66 9.80 12.60
C GLY A 206 -7.55 9.80 11.57
N ALA A 207 -7.77 10.51 10.48
CA ALA A 207 -6.85 10.55 9.35
C ALA A 207 -6.67 11.95 8.77
N VAL A 208 -5.47 12.20 8.24
CA VAL A 208 -5.13 13.41 7.52
C VAL A 208 -4.61 13.05 6.14
N SER A 209 -5.44 13.23 5.11
CA SER A 209 -5.06 13.05 3.72
C SER A 209 -4.47 14.33 3.15
N VAL A 210 -3.22 14.28 2.68
CA VAL A 210 -2.54 15.42 2.07
C VAL A 210 -2.35 15.20 0.58
N ALA A 211 -3.03 16.01 -0.25
CA ALA A 211 -3.02 15.91 -1.71
C ALA A 211 -3.23 14.47 -2.23
N GLY A 212 -4.08 13.70 -1.56
CA GLY A 212 -4.36 12.30 -1.90
C GLY A 212 -5.13 12.19 -3.22
N PRO A 213 -4.64 11.48 -4.24
CA PRO A 213 -5.39 11.31 -5.48
C PRO A 213 -6.67 10.51 -5.24
N THR A 214 -7.75 10.96 -5.87
CA THR A 214 -9.08 10.35 -5.84
C THR A 214 -9.63 10.26 -7.25
N GLY A 215 -10.59 9.36 -7.50
CA GLY A 215 -11.23 9.19 -8.82
C GLY A 215 -10.33 8.59 -9.90
N LEU A 216 -9.15 8.08 -9.54
CA LEU A 216 -8.19 7.45 -10.45
C LEU A 216 -8.78 6.19 -11.11
N ASP A 217 -9.60 5.45 -10.37
CA ASP A 217 -10.44 4.34 -10.84
C ASP A 217 -11.30 4.72 -12.05
N THR A 218 -11.72 5.98 -12.18
CA THR A 218 -12.52 6.45 -13.31
C THR A 218 -11.69 7.02 -14.47
N VAL A 219 -10.48 7.52 -14.18
CA VAL A 219 -9.63 8.20 -15.16
C VAL A 219 -8.67 7.21 -15.85
N LEU A 220 -8.01 6.33 -15.10
CA LEU A 220 -7.04 5.38 -15.67
C LEU A 220 -7.64 4.45 -16.73
N PRO A 221 -8.86 3.89 -16.59
CA PRO A 221 -9.41 3.03 -17.62
C PRO A 221 -9.70 3.74 -18.96
N LEU A 222 -9.78 5.07 -18.95
CA LEU A 222 -9.96 5.88 -20.17
C LEU A 222 -8.64 6.16 -20.89
N VAL A 223 -7.50 5.80 -20.28
CA VAL A 223 -6.18 5.95 -20.88
C VAL A 223 -6.05 5.00 -22.07
N GLY A 224 -5.63 5.53 -23.21
CA GLY A 224 -5.46 4.77 -24.44
C GLY A 224 -4.64 5.53 -25.49
N PRO A 225 -4.53 4.98 -26.71
CA PRO A 225 -3.66 5.56 -27.74
C PRO A 225 -4.12 6.94 -28.23
N VAL A 226 -5.42 7.22 -28.12
CA VAL A 226 -6.03 8.51 -28.44
C VAL A 226 -6.54 9.13 -27.13
N LEU A 227 -5.73 9.97 -26.52
CA LEU A 227 -6.04 10.66 -25.26
C LEU A 227 -6.08 12.18 -25.48
N PRO A 228 -6.98 12.92 -24.79
CA PRO A 228 -6.95 14.37 -24.80
C PRO A 228 -5.62 14.92 -24.24
N PRO A 229 -5.07 16.02 -24.78
CA PRO A 229 -3.75 16.57 -24.43
C PRO A 229 -3.66 17.20 -23.03
N VAL A 230 -4.66 17.01 -22.16
CA VAL A 230 -4.80 17.65 -20.84
C VAL A 230 -4.26 16.80 -19.68
N VAL A 231 -3.60 15.68 -19.96
CA VAL A 231 -3.06 14.80 -18.93
C VAL A 231 -1.70 15.34 -18.44
N PRO A 232 -1.54 15.64 -17.13
CA PRO A 232 -0.27 16.12 -16.59
C PRO A 232 0.89 15.15 -16.84
N SER A 233 2.11 15.66 -17.02
CA SER A 233 3.29 14.83 -17.29
C SER A 233 3.58 13.79 -16.20
N GLY A 234 3.23 14.09 -14.93
CA GLY A 234 3.35 13.15 -13.81
C GLY A 234 2.48 11.90 -13.95
N PHE A 235 1.30 12.03 -14.57
CA PHE A 235 0.29 10.99 -14.65
C PHE A 235 0.75 9.75 -15.45
N LEU A 236 1.61 9.94 -16.46
CA LEU A 236 2.22 8.82 -17.17
C LEU A 236 3.04 7.91 -16.24
N GLY A 237 3.71 8.49 -15.24
CA GLY A 237 4.43 7.72 -14.23
C GLY A 237 3.48 6.86 -13.39
N TYR A 238 2.35 7.42 -13.00
CA TYR A 238 1.33 6.72 -12.22
C TYR A 238 0.74 5.54 -12.96
N VAL A 239 0.40 5.72 -14.24
CA VAL A 239 -0.10 4.62 -15.07
C VAL A 239 0.92 3.48 -15.10
N PHE A 240 2.19 3.78 -15.38
CA PHE A 240 3.19 2.72 -15.51
C PHE A 240 3.57 2.04 -14.19
N TYR A 241 3.55 2.73 -13.06
CA TYR A 241 3.68 2.08 -11.75
C TYR A 241 2.47 1.21 -11.41
N THR A 242 1.24 1.65 -11.70
CA THR A 242 0.04 0.81 -11.55
C THR A 242 0.12 -0.43 -12.44
N LEU A 243 0.54 -0.28 -13.70
CA LEU A 243 0.72 -1.40 -14.63
C LEU A 243 1.83 -2.37 -14.16
N ALA A 244 2.92 -1.87 -13.56
CA ALA A 244 3.97 -2.71 -12.99
C ALA A 244 3.44 -3.57 -11.84
N GLY A 245 2.70 -2.98 -10.90
CA GLY A 245 2.05 -3.71 -9.81
C GLY A 245 1.04 -4.75 -10.32
N LEU A 246 0.21 -4.39 -11.31
CA LEU A 246 -0.75 -5.32 -11.93
C LEU A 246 -0.05 -6.47 -12.67
N ALA A 247 1.05 -6.20 -13.38
CA ALA A 247 1.78 -7.21 -14.12
C ALA A 247 2.36 -8.31 -13.20
N ASP A 248 2.77 -7.93 -11.98
CA ASP A 248 3.28 -8.85 -10.97
C ASP A 248 2.15 -9.58 -10.21
N GLN A 249 1.11 -8.84 -9.81
CA GLN A 249 0.08 -9.35 -8.88
C GLN A 249 -1.15 -9.96 -9.54
N ARG A 250 -1.33 -9.71 -10.84
CA ARG A 250 -2.48 -10.15 -11.64
C ARG A 250 -2.00 -10.63 -13.03
N PRO A 251 -1.12 -11.66 -13.09
CA PRO A 251 -0.54 -12.12 -14.35
C PRO A 251 -1.60 -12.57 -15.37
N GLU A 252 -2.79 -12.96 -14.91
CA GLU A 252 -3.95 -13.31 -15.74
C GLU A 252 -4.48 -12.15 -16.60
N LEU A 253 -4.19 -10.90 -16.22
CA LEU A 253 -4.55 -9.72 -17.02
C LEU A 253 -3.63 -9.52 -18.23
N ASP A 254 -2.47 -10.19 -18.25
CA ASP A 254 -1.44 -10.09 -19.30
C ASP A 254 -1.19 -8.63 -19.69
N VAL A 255 -0.80 -7.78 -18.73
CA VAL A 255 -0.67 -6.31 -18.90
C VAL A 255 0.16 -5.91 -20.14
N ARG A 256 1.15 -6.73 -20.51
CA ARG A 256 2.00 -6.49 -21.68
C ARG A 256 1.21 -6.47 -23.00
N GLN A 257 0.04 -7.10 -23.06
CA GLN A 257 -0.84 -7.09 -24.24
C GLN A 257 -1.41 -5.70 -24.59
N TYR A 258 -1.36 -4.75 -23.64
CA TYR A 258 -1.82 -3.37 -23.82
C TYR A 258 -0.70 -2.44 -24.31
N LEU A 259 0.54 -2.94 -24.39
CA LEU A 259 1.73 -2.14 -24.61
C LEU A 259 2.32 -2.35 -26.00
N THR A 260 2.87 -1.29 -26.58
CA THR A 260 3.79 -1.39 -27.73
C THR A 260 5.16 -1.88 -27.24
N PRO A 261 6.12 -2.21 -28.12
CA PRO A 261 7.49 -2.50 -27.68
C PRO A 261 8.10 -1.39 -26.81
N LYS A 262 7.91 -0.12 -27.19
CA LYS A 262 8.33 1.05 -26.39
C LYS A 262 7.58 1.14 -25.06
N GLY A 263 6.29 0.76 -25.05
CA GLY A 263 5.52 0.61 -23.82
C GLY A 263 6.08 -0.46 -22.88
N VAL A 264 6.53 -1.60 -23.41
CA VAL A 264 7.18 -2.64 -22.60
C VAL A 264 8.49 -2.14 -22.00
N GLU A 265 9.30 -1.38 -22.75
CA GLU A 265 10.51 -0.74 -22.20
C GLU A 265 10.17 0.21 -21.03
N TYR A 266 9.09 0.98 -21.16
CA TYR A 266 8.59 1.85 -20.09
C TYR A 266 8.09 1.07 -18.86
N LEU A 267 7.42 -0.06 -19.06
CA LEU A 267 6.97 -0.94 -17.97
C LEU A 267 8.17 -1.54 -17.23
N ASP A 268 9.17 -2.01 -17.96
CA ASP A 268 10.37 -2.61 -17.39
C ASP A 268 11.20 -1.55 -16.62
N ALA A 269 11.27 -0.33 -17.15
CA ALA A 269 11.85 0.81 -16.44
C ALA A 269 11.06 1.17 -15.18
N ALA A 270 9.73 1.23 -15.24
CA ALA A 270 8.88 1.51 -14.07
C ALA A 270 9.00 0.42 -13.00
N THR A 271 9.21 -0.84 -13.38
CA THR A 271 9.34 -1.95 -12.45
C THR A 271 10.63 -1.90 -11.62
N THR A 272 11.64 -1.12 -12.06
CA THR A 272 12.97 -1.12 -11.47
C THR A 272 13.43 0.25 -10.96
N LEU A 273 13.02 1.34 -11.62
CA LEU A 273 13.47 2.69 -11.31
C LEU A 273 12.58 3.36 -10.25
N CYS A 274 13.23 4.04 -9.30
CA CYS A 274 12.55 4.83 -8.29
C CYS A 274 12.01 6.15 -8.87
N GLY A 275 11.13 6.84 -8.14
CA GLY A 275 10.30 7.94 -8.67
C GLY A 275 11.07 9.03 -9.42
N THR A 276 12.21 9.46 -8.88
CA THR A 276 13.09 10.44 -9.54
C THR A 276 13.76 9.86 -10.78
N GLU A 277 14.34 8.66 -10.67
CA GLU A 277 15.03 8.00 -11.78
C GLU A 277 14.08 7.70 -12.94
N PHE A 278 12.85 7.27 -12.64
CA PHE A 278 11.84 7.02 -13.67
C PHE A 278 11.34 8.32 -14.31
N ARG A 279 11.22 9.40 -13.55
CA ARG A 279 10.95 10.74 -14.11
C ARG A 279 12.08 11.19 -15.04
N ASP A 280 13.34 10.97 -14.67
CA ASP A 280 14.51 11.32 -15.49
C ASP A 280 14.56 10.46 -16.75
N TYR A 281 14.30 9.15 -16.62
CA TYR A 281 14.16 8.22 -17.75
C TYR A 281 13.10 8.69 -18.74
N ARG A 282 11.89 9.05 -18.27
CA ARG A 282 10.81 9.55 -19.13
C ARG A 282 11.14 10.89 -19.79
N SER A 283 11.94 11.72 -19.13
CA SER A 283 12.41 12.99 -19.69
C SER A 283 13.46 12.77 -20.79
N ALA A 284 14.32 11.76 -20.64
CA ALA A 284 15.31 11.37 -21.64
C ALA A 284 14.71 10.60 -22.83
N HIS A 285 13.58 9.92 -22.63
CA HIS A 285 12.94 9.07 -23.64
C HIS A 285 11.51 9.50 -23.96
N PRO A 286 11.22 10.78 -24.23
CA PRO A 286 9.85 11.31 -24.26
C PRO A 286 8.91 10.47 -25.14
N ALA A 287 7.72 10.22 -24.60
CA ALA A 287 6.72 9.40 -25.24
C ALA A 287 5.33 9.82 -24.79
N GLN A 288 4.37 9.73 -25.71
CA GLN A 288 2.95 9.90 -25.40
C GLN A 288 2.26 8.53 -25.29
N PHE A 289 1.09 8.47 -24.65
CA PHE A 289 0.33 7.22 -24.54
C PHE A 289 0.04 6.56 -25.91
N GLY A 290 -0.11 7.34 -26.98
CA GLY A 290 -0.25 6.83 -28.35
C GLY A 290 0.94 6.03 -28.89
N GLU A 291 2.14 6.28 -28.37
CA GLU A 291 3.35 5.52 -28.71
C GLU A 291 3.56 4.31 -27.81
N LEU A 292 2.94 4.32 -26.62
CA LEU A 292 3.20 3.34 -25.55
C LEU A 292 2.10 2.28 -25.44
N LEU A 293 0.86 2.61 -25.80
CA LEU A 293 -0.29 1.73 -25.69
C LEU A 293 -0.77 1.26 -27.06
N THR A 294 -1.19 0.00 -27.15
CA THR A 294 -1.82 -0.58 -28.34
C THR A 294 -3.35 -0.44 -28.32
N ARG A 295 -3.94 -0.28 -27.12
CA ARG A 295 -5.39 -0.17 -26.90
C ARG A 295 -5.69 0.55 -25.58
N PRO A 296 -6.93 1.00 -25.35
CA PRO A 296 -7.33 1.56 -24.07
C PRO A 296 -7.25 0.57 -22.91
N LEU A 297 -7.05 1.08 -21.69
CA LEU A 297 -7.03 0.30 -20.45
C LEU A 297 -8.43 -0.02 -19.91
N THR A 298 -9.49 0.27 -20.68
CA THR A 298 -10.89 0.04 -20.27
C THR A 298 -11.19 -1.37 -19.78
N PRO A 299 -10.61 -2.45 -20.37
CA PRO A 299 -10.82 -3.80 -19.82
C PRO A 299 -10.23 -4.03 -18.42
N LEU A 300 -9.33 -3.16 -17.96
CA LEU A 300 -8.79 -3.17 -16.59
C LEU A 300 -9.68 -2.41 -15.60
N ALA A 301 -10.78 -1.79 -16.05
CA ALA A 301 -11.66 -1.00 -15.18
C ALA A 301 -12.11 -1.75 -13.90
N PRO A 302 -12.53 -3.03 -13.95
CA PRO A 302 -12.99 -3.72 -12.75
C PRO A 302 -11.91 -3.88 -11.67
N VAL A 303 -10.67 -4.19 -12.07
CA VAL A 303 -9.56 -4.32 -11.11
C VAL A 303 -9.08 -2.96 -10.61
N LEU A 304 -9.07 -1.94 -11.47
CA LEU A 304 -8.72 -0.57 -11.08
C LEU A 304 -9.76 0.01 -10.12
N GLU A 305 -11.04 -0.30 -10.29
CA GLU A 305 -12.10 0.07 -9.34
C GLU A 305 -11.86 -0.57 -7.97
N GLN A 306 -11.56 -1.88 -7.92
CA GLN A 306 -11.27 -2.57 -6.66
C GLN A 306 -10.05 -2.00 -5.93
N MET A 307 -9.00 -1.63 -6.68
CA MET A 307 -7.77 -1.08 -6.12
C MET A 307 -7.89 0.39 -5.71
N GLN A 308 -8.54 1.22 -6.53
CA GLN A 308 -8.36 2.68 -6.48
C GLN A 308 -9.63 3.46 -6.12
N ALA A 309 -10.80 2.81 -6.03
CA ALA A 309 -12.04 3.49 -5.66
C ALA A 309 -11.99 3.91 -4.19
N VAL A 310 -11.64 5.17 -3.96
CA VAL A 310 -11.60 5.76 -2.62
C VAL A 310 -13.01 5.77 -2.03
N PRO A 311 -13.22 5.23 -0.81
CA PRO A 311 -14.53 5.22 -0.18
C PRO A 311 -15.10 6.63 -0.02
N VAL A 312 -16.39 6.80 -0.27
CA VAL A 312 -17.08 8.09 -0.03
C VAL A 312 -17.80 8.12 1.33
N SER A 313 -17.86 6.97 2.01
CA SER A 313 -18.54 6.74 3.28
C SER A 313 -17.91 5.55 4.02
N GLY A 314 -18.36 5.30 5.25
CA GLY A 314 -17.85 4.20 6.08
C GLY A 314 -16.71 4.61 7.03
N TYR A 315 -16.36 5.89 7.05
CA TYR A 315 -15.47 6.48 8.03
C TYR A 315 -16.19 6.63 9.38
N ASP A 316 -15.62 6.07 10.45
CA ASP A 316 -16.15 6.12 11.81
C ASP A 316 -15.34 7.05 12.74
N ARG A 317 -14.36 7.74 12.18
CA ARG A 317 -13.50 8.73 12.83
C ARG A 317 -13.32 9.97 11.95
N PRO A 318 -12.98 11.13 12.53
CA PRO A 318 -12.79 12.37 11.78
C PRO A 318 -11.72 12.24 10.69
N LEU A 319 -11.94 12.96 9.59
CA LEU A 319 -11.03 13.03 8.46
C LEU A 319 -10.71 14.49 8.13
N LEU A 320 -9.42 14.81 7.99
CA LEU A 320 -8.94 16.05 7.41
C LEU A 320 -8.43 15.76 5.99
N VAL A 321 -9.00 16.43 5.00
CA VAL A 321 -8.55 16.41 3.61
C VAL A 321 -7.89 17.74 3.31
N THR A 322 -6.66 17.71 2.80
CA THR A 322 -5.93 18.92 2.43
C THR A 322 -5.50 18.88 0.97
N GLN A 323 -5.64 20.01 0.27
CA GLN A 323 -5.40 20.08 -1.17
C GLN A 323 -4.90 21.47 -1.57
N SER A 324 -3.83 21.55 -2.36
CA SER A 324 -3.49 22.81 -3.02
C SER A 324 -4.30 23.02 -4.30
N LEU A 325 -4.74 24.26 -4.52
CA LEU A 325 -5.37 24.73 -5.76
C LEU A 325 -4.37 24.87 -6.91
N SER A 326 -3.08 24.98 -6.60
CA SER A 326 -1.97 25.07 -7.57
C SER A 326 -1.31 23.71 -7.84
N ASP A 327 -1.89 22.62 -7.34
CA ASP A 327 -1.40 21.27 -7.56
C ASP A 327 -1.55 20.83 -9.03
N GLN A 328 -0.42 20.57 -9.68
CA GLN A 328 -0.36 20.11 -11.09
C GLN A 328 -0.17 18.60 -11.22
N THR A 329 -0.04 17.89 -10.11
CA THR A 329 0.21 16.46 -10.06
C THR A 329 -1.07 15.71 -9.72
N VAL A 330 -1.77 16.16 -8.67
CA VAL A 330 -3.09 15.68 -8.26
C VAL A 330 -4.08 16.83 -8.47
N PRO A 331 -4.85 16.83 -9.57
CA PRO A 331 -5.74 17.93 -9.88
C PRO A 331 -6.83 18.11 -8.82
N ALA A 332 -6.87 19.29 -8.19
CA ALA A 332 -7.88 19.65 -7.19
C ALA A 332 -9.34 19.37 -7.59
N PRO A 333 -9.76 19.50 -8.87
CA PRO A 333 -11.11 19.11 -9.28
C PRO A 333 -11.50 17.67 -8.94
N LEU A 334 -10.56 16.70 -8.98
CA LEU A 334 -10.86 15.33 -8.59
C LEU A 334 -11.17 15.24 -7.09
N THR A 335 -10.37 15.91 -6.25
CA THR A 335 -10.61 16.04 -4.81
C THR A 335 -11.95 16.71 -4.51
N PHE A 336 -12.34 17.73 -5.28
CA PHE A 336 -13.65 18.39 -5.10
C PHE A 336 -14.82 17.51 -5.53
N VAL A 337 -14.70 16.76 -6.63
CA VAL A 337 -15.70 15.77 -7.02
C VAL A 337 -15.86 14.71 -5.93
N HIS A 338 -14.76 14.21 -5.39
CA HIS A 338 -14.79 13.21 -4.33
C HIS A 338 -15.40 13.74 -3.03
N THR A 339 -14.95 14.89 -2.53
CA THR A 339 -15.49 15.52 -1.31
C THR A 339 -16.96 15.93 -1.45
N ALA A 340 -17.42 16.31 -2.66
CA ALA A 340 -18.84 16.52 -2.92
C ALA A 340 -19.65 15.22 -2.80
N ARG A 341 -19.11 14.08 -3.28
CA ARG A 341 -19.73 12.76 -3.08
C ARG A 341 -19.74 12.34 -1.61
N MET A 342 -18.66 12.60 -0.87
CA MET A 342 -18.60 12.37 0.58
C MET A 342 -19.67 13.17 1.32
N THR A 343 -19.84 14.45 0.97
CA THR A 343 -20.89 15.32 1.52
C THR A 343 -22.28 14.74 1.23
N ALA A 344 -22.52 14.31 -0.02
CA ALA A 344 -23.79 13.69 -0.41
C ALA A 344 -24.06 12.36 0.31
N ALA A 345 -23.00 11.64 0.71
CA ALA A 345 -23.08 10.40 1.48
C ALA A 345 -23.17 10.62 3.00
N GLY A 346 -23.12 11.87 3.47
CA GLY A 346 -23.21 12.22 4.90
C GLY A 346 -21.93 11.94 5.70
N THR A 347 -20.78 11.85 5.02
CA THR A 347 -19.48 11.64 5.68
C THR A 347 -19.00 12.92 6.37
N ASP A 348 -18.51 12.78 7.60
CA ASP A 348 -17.88 13.88 8.34
C ASP A 348 -16.41 14.04 7.91
N PHE A 349 -16.07 15.21 7.37
CA PHE A 349 -14.70 15.56 7.01
C PHE A 349 -14.50 17.07 7.03
N GLN A 350 -13.26 17.49 7.27
CA GLN A 350 -12.80 18.86 7.07
C GLN A 350 -12.01 18.95 5.78
N LEU A 351 -12.32 19.93 4.92
CA LEU A 351 -11.51 20.26 3.75
C LEU A 351 -10.74 21.56 3.98
N VAL A 352 -9.41 21.49 3.85
CA VAL A 352 -8.53 22.67 3.90
C VAL A 352 -7.82 22.82 2.55
N THR A 353 -7.97 23.98 1.93
CA THR A 353 -7.34 24.27 0.64
C THR A 353 -6.27 25.35 0.75
N PHE A 354 -5.20 25.20 -0.02
CA PHE A 354 -4.12 26.18 -0.11
C PHE A 354 -4.08 26.82 -1.49
N PRO A 355 -3.92 28.15 -1.62
CA PRO A 355 -3.97 28.80 -2.92
C PRO A 355 -2.71 28.56 -3.76
N THR A 356 -1.53 28.57 -3.14
CA THR A 356 -0.24 28.75 -3.84
C THR A 356 0.74 27.58 -3.84
N PRO A 357 0.90 26.73 -2.80
CA PRO A 357 1.97 25.73 -2.81
C PRO A 357 1.78 24.73 -3.95
N ASP A 358 2.84 24.18 -4.49
CA ASP A 358 2.72 23.08 -5.46
C ASP A 358 2.37 21.75 -4.74
N HIS A 359 2.37 20.65 -5.48
CA HIS A 359 2.04 19.33 -4.93
C HIS A 359 2.88 18.98 -3.70
N ILE A 360 4.20 19.17 -3.77
CA ILE A 360 5.12 18.85 -2.67
C ILE A 360 4.98 19.86 -1.53
N GLY A 361 4.90 21.15 -1.86
CA GLY A 361 4.72 22.23 -0.90
C GLY A 361 3.42 22.12 -0.09
N THR A 362 2.43 21.39 -0.60
CA THR A 362 1.17 21.11 0.11
C THR A 362 1.41 20.40 1.43
N LEU A 363 2.43 19.52 1.51
CA LEU A 363 2.76 18.80 2.74
C LEU A 363 3.09 19.75 3.90
N MET A 364 4.09 20.61 3.72
CA MET A 364 4.47 21.54 4.79
C MET A 364 3.42 22.63 5.02
N ALA A 365 2.68 23.04 3.99
CA ALA A 365 1.55 23.95 4.16
C ALA A 365 0.42 23.34 5.01
N SER A 366 0.24 22.01 4.96
CA SER A 366 -0.77 21.31 5.75
C SER A 366 -0.42 21.13 7.23
N MET A 367 0.87 21.12 7.59
CA MET A 367 1.33 20.74 8.93
C MET A 367 0.64 21.49 10.08
N PRO A 368 0.40 22.81 10.04
CA PRO A 368 -0.35 23.48 11.11
C PRO A 368 -1.75 22.88 11.31
N ALA A 369 -2.51 22.67 10.22
CA ALA A 369 -3.84 22.07 10.29
C ALA A 369 -3.79 20.59 10.73
N SER A 370 -2.76 19.85 10.30
CA SER A 370 -2.54 18.45 10.67
C SER A 370 -2.24 18.29 12.16
N LEU A 371 -1.35 19.14 12.72
CA LEU A 371 -1.02 19.14 14.15
C LEU A 371 -2.21 19.60 15.00
N ASP A 372 -2.93 20.64 14.56
CA ASP A 372 -4.16 21.08 15.23
C ASP A 372 -5.23 19.98 15.21
N PHE A 373 -5.32 19.20 14.13
CA PHE A 373 -6.21 18.05 14.04
C PHE A 373 -5.80 16.96 15.04
N ALA A 374 -4.52 16.56 15.03
CA ALA A 374 -3.99 15.55 15.93
C ALA A 374 -4.22 15.92 17.41
N ALA A 375 -3.93 17.16 17.78
CA ALA A 375 -4.12 17.67 19.13
C ALA A 375 -5.59 17.67 19.60
N ARG A 376 -6.57 17.60 18.69
CA ARG A 376 -7.99 17.47 19.05
C ARG A 376 -8.47 16.04 19.21
N VAL A 377 -7.81 15.07 18.57
CA VAL A 377 -8.30 13.69 18.48
C VAL A 377 -7.46 12.70 19.30
N LEU A 378 -6.21 13.05 19.60
CA LEU A 378 -5.25 12.29 20.44
C LEU A 378 -5.10 12.89 21.85
N SER A 379 -6.18 13.47 22.39
CA SER A 379 -6.18 14.25 23.63
C SER A 379 -7.07 13.67 24.71
#